data_AF-H2ATV0-F1
#
_entry.id   AF-H2ATV0-F1
#
_cell.length_a   1.000
_cell.length_b   1.000
_cell.length_c   1.000
_cell.angle_alpha   90.00
_cell.angle_beta   90.00
_cell.angle_gamma   90.00
#
_symmetry.space_group_name_H-M   'P 1'
#
loop_
_entity.id
_entity.type
_entity.pdbx_description
1 polymer ?
#
loop_
_entity_poly.entity_id
_entity_poly.type
_entity_poly.pdbx_seq_one_letter_code
_entity_poly.pdbx_strand_id
1 'polypeptide(L)'
;MLERMLEKKQSYNELIKLFIKQNQKISQSSVFQGNLYEYTVVRELEEKLHMQKLEKIGGAHDEGIDVIGKWDLVPIREKMDQLLGSLSPMSKNTDLFYEKGEVAAGSTARKNMLSQPLNIMVQCKAFTKAKISPKEIREVIGTFSTKVPNNQRKKSIALICSPHLLTKSGLKLINSTNFALIFLRIETMRLLNNEEYDVVNSGKLLNYYENAYASKLLENYRIKEWIKLSAFSI
;
A
#
# COMPACT_ATOMS: atom_id res chain seq x y z
N MET A 1 -19.23 -10.06 -3.75
CA MET A 1 -18.00 -9.24 -3.61
C MET A 1 -18.12 -8.29 -2.43
N LEU A 2 -19.21 -7.50 -2.33
CA LEU A 2 -19.50 -6.61 -1.21
C LEU A 2 -19.52 -7.33 0.16
N GLU A 3 -20.22 -8.47 0.26
CA GLU A 3 -20.29 -9.30 1.48
C GLU A 3 -18.90 -9.74 1.95
N ARG A 4 -18.07 -10.27 1.04
CA ARG A 4 -16.69 -10.66 1.34
C ARG A 4 -15.81 -9.49 1.81
N MET A 5 -16.03 -8.28 1.28
CA MET A 5 -15.34 -7.07 1.74
C MET A 5 -15.80 -6.63 3.13
N LEU A 6 -17.10 -6.74 3.42
CA LEU A 6 -17.68 -6.45 4.73
C LEU A 6 -17.20 -7.47 5.79
N GLU A 7 -17.16 -8.76 5.44
CA GLU A 7 -16.61 -9.83 6.28
C GLU A 7 -15.13 -9.61 6.62
N LYS A 8 -14.32 -9.22 5.62
CA LYS A 8 -12.89 -8.91 5.82
C LYS A 8 -12.69 -7.67 6.68
N LYS A 9 -13.41 -6.59 6.40
CA LYS A 9 -13.42 -5.38 7.23
C LYS A 9 -13.79 -5.70 8.68
N GLN A 10 -14.83 -6.52 8.88
CA GLN A 10 -15.22 -6.99 10.19
C GLN A 10 -14.09 -7.81 10.84
N SER A 11 -13.45 -8.70 10.09
CA SER A 11 -12.29 -9.49 10.56
C SER A 11 -11.12 -8.61 11.03
N TYR A 12 -10.71 -7.60 10.27
CA TYR A 12 -9.59 -6.73 10.69
C TYR A 12 -9.95 -5.81 11.85
N ASN A 13 -11.19 -5.31 11.89
CA ASN A 13 -11.66 -4.54 13.04
C ASN A 13 -11.67 -5.40 14.32
N GLU A 14 -12.06 -6.68 14.23
CA GLU A 14 -11.97 -7.60 15.37
C GLU A 14 -10.51 -7.89 15.77
N LEU A 15 -9.60 -8.05 14.80
CA LEU A 15 -8.16 -8.18 15.10
C LEU A 15 -7.60 -6.96 15.84
N ILE A 16 -7.96 -5.74 15.41
CA ILE A 16 -7.55 -4.51 16.08
C ILE A 16 -8.12 -4.44 17.51
N LYS A 17 -9.42 -4.72 17.68
CA LYS A 17 -10.06 -4.75 19.01
C LYS A 17 -9.39 -5.76 19.93
N LEU A 18 -9.08 -6.95 19.42
CA LEU A 18 -8.38 -8.00 20.16
C LEU A 18 -6.98 -7.53 20.60
N PHE A 19 -6.21 -6.93 19.69
CA PHE A 19 -4.90 -6.37 20.00
C PHE A 19 -4.99 -5.31 21.10
N ILE A 20 -5.93 -4.36 20.98
CA ILE A 20 -6.14 -3.30 21.99
C ILE A 20 -6.44 -3.94 23.35
N LYS A 21 -7.39 -4.89 23.40
CA LYS A 21 -7.80 -5.57 24.64
C LYS A 21 -6.64 -6.32 25.30
N GLN A 22 -5.81 -7.01 24.53
CA GLN A 22 -4.67 -7.77 25.04
C GLN A 22 -3.53 -6.88 25.56
N ASN A 23 -3.41 -5.66 25.04
CA ASN A 23 -2.27 -4.77 25.33
C ASN A 23 -2.65 -3.50 26.11
N GLN A 24 -3.81 -3.48 26.77
CA GLN A 24 -4.31 -2.33 27.54
C GLN A 24 -3.29 -1.77 28.53
N LYS A 25 -2.50 -2.64 29.18
CA LYS A 25 -1.49 -2.27 30.18
C LYS A 25 -0.37 -1.38 29.64
N ILE A 26 -0.11 -1.43 28.34
CA ILE A 26 0.95 -0.65 27.67
C ILE A 26 0.38 0.34 26.65
N SER A 27 -0.91 0.64 26.73
CA SER A 27 -1.64 1.49 25.77
C SER A 27 -0.99 2.87 25.53
N GLN A 28 -0.31 3.42 26.53
CA GLN A 28 0.38 4.70 26.43
C GLN A 28 1.80 4.63 25.85
N SER A 29 2.33 3.43 25.61
CA SER A 29 3.69 3.24 25.09
C SER A 29 3.78 3.53 23.60
N SER A 30 4.94 4.03 23.16
CA SER A 30 5.23 4.20 21.72
C SER A 30 5.18 2.87 20.96
N VAL A 31 5.53 1.76 21.61
CA VAL A 31 5.47 0.40 21.04
C VAL A 31 4.01 0.00 20.75
N PHE A 32 3.10 0.27 21.67
CA PHE A 32 1.68 0.02 21.46
C PHE A 32 1.12 0.89 20.33
N GLN A 33 1.43 2.19 20.34
CA GLN A 33 0.96 3.12 19.31
C GLN A 33 1.50 2.75 17.91
N GLY A 34 2.76 2.35 17.82
CA GLY A 34 3.36 1.83 16.58
C GLY A 34 2.65 0.58 16.06
N ASN A 35 2.48 -0.42 16.91
CA ASN A 35 1.79 -1.67 16.54
C ASN A 35 0.33 -1.41 16.14
N LEU A 36 -0.41 -0.59 16.90
CA LEU A 36 -1.78 -0.22 16.57
C LEU A 36 -1.84 0.46 15.20
N TYR A 37 -0.87 1.32 14.91
CA TYR A 37 -0.76 1.98 13.61
C TYR A 37 -0.51 0.97 12.49
N GLU A 38 0.39 0.01 12.68
CA GLU A 38 0.65 -1.04 11.69
C GLU A 38 -0.60 -1.88 11.40
N TYR A 39 -1.38 -2.28 12.42
CA TYR A 39 -2.67 -2.95 12.20
C TYR A 39 -3.66 -2.08 11.42
N THR A 40 -3.68 -0.78 11.72
CA THR A 40 -4.52 0.20 11.00
C THR A 40 -4.13 0.27 9.53
N VAL A 41 -2.82 0.32 9.24
CA VAL A 41 -2.28 0.33 7.87
C VAL A 41 -2.67 -0.95 7.14
N VAL A 42 -2.47 -2.12 7.75
CA VAL A 42 -2.85 -3.41 7.14
C VAL A 42 -4.33 -3.42 6.72
N ARG A 43 -5.23 -2.97 7.60
CA ARG A 43 -6.66 -2.86 7.28
C ARG A 43 -6.88 -1.96 6.07
N GLU A 44 -6.30 -0.75 6.04
CA GLU A 44 -6.52 0.18 4.93
C GLU A 44 -5.91 -0.32 3.61
N LEU A 45 -4.74 -0.96 3.64
CA LEU A 45 -4.12 -1.56 2.46
C LEU A 45 -5.00 -2.67 1.86
N GLU A 46 -5.58 -3.51 2.71
CA GLU A 46 -6.49 -4.56 2.26
C GLU A 46 -7.81 -3.97 1.74
N GLU A 47 -8.47 -3.12 2.53
CA GLU A 47 -9.80 -2.62 2.18
C GLU A 47 -9.80 -1.65 1.00
N LYS A 48 -8.80 -0.75 0.94
CA LYS A 48 -8.81 0.37 -0.02
C LYS A 48 -7.98 0.06 -1.25
N LEU A 49 -6.95 -0.77 -1.12
CA LEU A 49 -6.05 -1.11 -2.23
C LEU A 49 -6.13 -2.60 -2.62
N HIS A 50 -6.99 -3.41 -1.98
CA HIS A 50 -7.15 -4.84 -2.28
C HIS A 50 -5.83 -5.63 -2.19
N MET A 51 -4.89 -5.16 -1.36
CA MET A 51 -3.67 -5.91 -1.09
C MET A 51 -4.00 -7.18 -0.31
N GLN A 52 -3.29 -8.26 -0.61
CA GLN A 52 -3.56 -9.60 -0.12
C GLN A 52 -2.31 -10.19 0.53
N LYS A 53 -2.52 -11.24 1.34
CA LYS A 53 -1.43 -11.94 2.05
C LYS A 53 -0.55 -10.95 2.83
N LEU A 54 -1.21 -9.99 3.49
CA LEU A 54 -0.52 -8.99 4.32
C LEU A 54 -0.09 -9.66 5.61
N GLU A 55 1.21 -9.67 5.85
CA GLU A 55 1.82 -10.28 7.03
C GLU A 55 2.66 -9.21 7.73
N LYS A 56 2.32 -8.92 9.00
CA LYS A 56 3.16 -8.10 9.85
C LYS A 56 4.40 -8.92 10.21
N ILE A 57 5.58 -8.44 9.83
CA ILE A 57 6.86 -9.09 10.15
C ILE A 57 7.71 -8.24 11.11
N GLY A 58 7.20 -7.07 11.52
CA GLY A 58 7.93 -6.13 12.35
C GLY A 58 8.31 -6.66 13.74
N GLY A 59 9.52 -6.30 14.19
CA GLY A 59 10.20 -6.71 15.43
C GLY A 59 11.61 -6.11 15.54
N ALA A 60 12.33 -6.31 16.65
CA ALA A 60 13.63 -5.65 16.89
C ALA A 60 14.76 -5.93 15.85
N HIS A 61 14.53 -6.84 14.90
CA HIS A 61 15.48 -7.29 13.88
C HIS A 61 14.93 -7.24 12.44
N ASP A 62 13.82 -6.53 12.21
CA ASP A 62 13.10 -6.50 10.93
C ASP A 62 13.73 -5.58 9.85
N GLU A 63 14.86 -4.92 10.19
CA GLU A 63 15.58 -3.99 9.31
C GLU A 63 14.68 -2.91 8.69
N GLY A 64 13.59 -2.53 9.39
CA GLY A 64 12.66 -1.48 8.96
C GLY A 64 11.56 -1.96 8.00
N ILE A 65 11.24 -3.26 7.93
CA ILE A 65 10.03 -3.72 7.23
C ILE A 65 8.98 -4.11 8.26
N ASP A 66 7.84 -3.41 8.25
CA ASP A 66 6.77 -3.72 9.18
C ASP A 66 5.78 -4.74 8.59
N VAL A 67 5.49 -4.64 7.28
CA VAL A 67 4.52 -5.50 6.60
C VAL A 67 5.03 -5.91 5.22
N ILE A 68 4.77 -7.16 4.85
CA ILE A 68 4.96 -7.67 3.49
C ILE A 68 3.63 -8.20 2.94
N GLY A 69 3.53 -8.33 1.62
CA GLY A 69 2.38 -8.99 1.01
C GLY A 69 2.41 -9.02 -0.51
N LYS A 70 1.21 -9.16 -1.07
CA LYS A 70 0.96 -9.23 -2.52
C LYS A 70 -0.08 -8.22 -2.95
N TRP A 71 0.07 -7.66 -4.14
CA TRP A 71 -0.90 -6.76 -4.73
C TRP A 71 -1.33 -7.27 -6.09
N ASP A 72 -2.51 -7.91 -6.12
CA ASP A 72 -3.19 -8.28 -7.35
C ASP A 72 -4.01 -7.10 -7.84
N LEU A 73 -3.61 -6.54 -8.98
CA LEU A 73 -4.20 -5.34 -9.55
C LEU A 73 -5.31 -5.65 -10.56
N VAL A 74 -5.46 -6.91 -10.99
CA VAL A 74 -6.46 -7.31 -11.99
C VAL A 74 -7.88 -6.97 -11.51
N PRO A 75 -8.29 -7.30 -10.27
CA PRO A 75 -9.65 -7.00 -9.82
C PRO A 75 -9.97 -5.50 -9.78
N ILE A 76 -8.97 -4.66 -9.45
CA ILE A 76 -9.15 -3.20 -9.45
C ILE A 76 -9.34 -2.71 -10.89
N ARG A 77 -8.46 -3.13 -11.79
CA ARG A 77 -8.53 -2.73 -13.20
C ARG A 77 -9.88 -3.13 -13.82
N GLU A 78 -10.30 -4.38 -13.67
CA GLU A 78 -11.55 -4.88 -14.25
C GLU A 78 -12.75 -4.07 -13.75
N LYS A 79 -12.80 -3.78 -12.45
CA LYS A 79 -13.85 -2.95 -11.86
C LYS A 79 -13.80 -1.52 -12.38
N MET A 80 -12.61 -0.93 -12.53
CA MET A 80 -12.46 0.42 -13.08
C MET A 80 -12.84 0.49 -14.56
N ASP A 81 -12.50 -0.52 -15.35
CA ASP A 81 -12.88 -0.60 -16.76
C ASP A 81 -14.41 -0.75 -16.91
N GLN A 82 -15.09 -1.46 -15.99
CA GLN A 82 -16.56 -1.51 -15.93
C GLN A 82 -17.18 -0.16 -15.55
N LEU A 83 -16.64 0.51 -14.52
CA LEU A 83 -17.17 1.77 -14.02
C LEU A 83 -16.99 2.93 -15.00
N LEU A 84 -15.86 2.95 -15.72
CA LEU A 84 -15.52 4.05 -16.63
C LEU A 84 -15.89 3.79 -18.08
N GLY A 85 -16.15 2.53 -18.47
CA GLY A 85 -16.47 2.18 -19.86
C GLY A 85 -15.45 2.73 -20.88
N SER A 86 -15.84 2.84 -22.15
CA SER A 86 -15.00 3.30 -23.27
C SER A 86 -14.56 4.77 -23.23
N LEU A 87 -14.70 5.48 -22.09
CA LEU A 87 -14.46 6.92 -21.95
C LEU A 87 -12.97 7.32 -21.96
N SER A 88 -12.05 6.37 -22.09
CA SER A 88 -10.65 6.66 -22.37
C SER A 88 -10.01 5.48 -23.12
N PRO A 89 -9.66 5.64 -24.42
CA PRO A 89 -8.76 4.69 -25.06
C PRO A 89 -7.47 4.67 -24.23
N MET A 90 -7.11 3.50 -23.69
CA MET A 90 -5.77 3.30 -23.14
C MET A 90 -4.75 3.72 -24.19
N SER A 91 -3.67 4.38 -23.77
CA SER A 91 -2.53 4.63 -24.64
C SER A 91 -2.08 3.29 -25.24
N LYS A 92 -2.17 3.15 -26.56
CA LYS A 92 -1.77 1.94 -27.31
C LYS A 92 -0.26 1.71 -27.31
N ASN A 93 0.52 2.58 -26.67
CA ASN A 93 1.97 2.52 -26.65
C ASN A 93 2.45 2.26 -25.23
N THR A 94 2.82 1.02 -24.91
CA THR A 94 3.90 0.71 -23.95
C THR A 94 4.19 -0.80 -23.92
N ASP A 95 4.95 -1.25 -24.91
CA ASP A 95 5.64 -2.56 -24.96
C ASP A 95 6.84 -2.65 -23.99
N LEU A 96 6.73 -2.13 -22.77
CA LEU A 96 7.93 -1.91 -21.93
C LEU A 96 7.89 -2.61 -20.58
N PHE A 97 7.60 -3.92 -20.57
CA PHE A 97 8.20 -4.90 -19.64
C PHE A 97 8.26 -6.33 -20.21
N TYR A 98 8.06 -6.51 -21.53
CA TYR A 98 8.30 -7.79 -22.20
C TYR A 98 9.81 -7.97 -22.40
N GLU A 99 10.42 -8.87 -21.63
CA GLU A 99 11.75 -9.36 -21.94
C GLU A 99 11.68 -10.14 -23.26
N LYS A 100 12.57 -9.81 -24.20
CA LYS A 100 12.64 -10.37 -25.55
C LYS A 100 12.58 -11.89 -25.51
N GLY A 101 11.54 -12.46 -26.12
CA GLY A 101 11.39 -13.88 -26.36
C GLY A 101 10.22 -14.13 -27.30
N GLU A 102 10.54 -14.08 -28.60
CA GLU A 102 9.81 -14.66 -29.73
C GLU A 102 8.37 -14.22 -30.05
N VAL A 103 8.21 -13.93 -31.34
CA VAL A 103 7.01 -13.43 -31.99
C VAL A 103 6.08 -14.60 -32.24
N ALA A 104 4.96 -14.67 -31.52
CA ALA A 104 3.84 -15.52 -31.91
C ALA A 104 2.56 -14.67 -31.98
N ALA A 105 2.12 -14.45 -33.22
CA ALA A 105 0.84 -13.87 -33.55
C ALA A 105 -0.27 -14.65 -32.84
N GLY A 106 -0.95 -14.02 -31.89
CA GLY A 106 -2.06 -14.61 -31.16
C GLY A 106 -2.47 -13.77 -29.97
N SER A 107 -3.70 -13.29 -30.00
CA SER A 107 -4.41 -12.52 -28.96
C SER A 107 -4.43 -13.16 -27.56
N THR A 108 -3.87 -14.35 -27.39
CA THR A 108 -3.86 -15.14 -26.16
C THR A 108 -2.63 -14.87 -25.27
N ALA A 109 -1.48 -14.45 -25.84
CA ALA A 109 -0.24 -14.21 -25.08
C ALA A 109 -0.25 -12.89 -24.28
N ARG A 110 -0.98 -11.86 -24.76
CA ARG A 110 -1.13 -10.56 -24.07
C ARG A 110 -1.78 -10.66 -22.69
N LYS A 111 -2.48 -11.76 -22.40
CA LYS A 111 -3.22 -11.99 -21.15
C LYS A 111 -2.32 -12.46 -19.99
N ASN A 112 -1.13 -13.01 -20.27
CA ASN A 112 -0.39 -13.81 -19.28
C ASN A 112 0.57 -13.02 -18.37
N MET A 113 1.05 -11.83 -18.73
CA MET A 113 1.93 -11.02 -17.84
C MET A 113 1.18 -10.10 -16.86
N LEU A 114 -0.11 -9.88 -17.11
CA LEU A 114 -1.02 -9.15 -16.21
C LEU A 114 -1.44 -9.98 -14.98
N SER A 115 -0.98 -11.23 -14.88
CA SER A 115 -1.56 -12.23 -13.97
C SER A 115 -0.84 -12.40 -12.63
N GLN A 116 0.39 -11.89 -12.48
CA GLN A 116 1.16 -12.13 -11.26
C GLN A 116 1.06 -10.94 -10.29
N PRO A 117 0.64 -11.18 -9.04
CA PRO A 117 0.60 -10.15 -8.02
C PRO A 117 1.97 -9.54 -7.78
N LEU A 118 2.03 -8.20 -7.64
CA LEU A 118 3.25 -7.51 -7.25
C LEU A 118 3.61 -7.85 -5.80
N ASN A 119 4.90 -7.94 -5.50
CA ASN A 119 5.38 -7.94 -4.13
C ASN A 119 5.23 -6.55 -3.54
N ILE A 120 4.76 -6.47 -2.30
CA ILE A 120 4.76 -5.22 -1.55
C ILE A 120 5.56 -5.37 -0.27
N MET A 121 6.25 -4.29 0.07
CA MET A 121 6.99 -4.12 1.31
C MET A 121 6.59 -2.78 1.89
N VAL A 122 6.18 -2.75 3.14
CA VAL A 122 5.61 -1.56 3.77
C VAL A 122 6.45 -1.23 4.99
N GLN A 123 6.83 0.03 5.09
CA GLN A 123 7.26 0.61 6.35
C GLN A 123 6.24 1.62 6.85
N CYS A 124 5.90 1.48 8.12
CA CYS A 124 4.99 2.28 8.90
C CYS A 124 5.79 3.25 9.79
N LYS A 125 5.41 4.52 9.76
CA LYS A 125 6.03 5.54 10.60
C LYS A 125 4.97 6.40 11.28
N ALA A 126 4.57 5.94 12.47
CA ALA A 126 3.59 6.57 13.35
C ALA A 126 4.21 7.71 14.20
N PHE A 127 4.93 8.65 13.57
CA PHE A 127 5.37 9.83 14.31
C PHE A 127 4.14 10.60 14.84
N THR A 128 4.27 11.21 16.01
CA THR A 128 3.15 11.92 16.64
C THR A 128 2.97 13.35 16.12
N LYS A 129 4.06 13.99 15.63
CA LYS A 129 4.02 15.37 15.13
C LYS A 129 4.97 15.66 13.95
N ALA A 130 5.85 14.73 13.59
CA ALA A 130 6.92 14.98 12.62
C ALA A 130 6.53 14.55 11.21
N LYS A 131 6.83 15.42 10.24
CA LYS A 131 6.77 15.08 8.81
C LYS A 131 7.83 14.05 8.45
N ILE A 132 7.54 13.25 7.42
CA ILE A 132 8.51 12.27 6.90
C ILE A 132 9.66 13.01 6.19
N SER A 133 10.87 12.78 6.71
CA SER A 133 12.09 13.44 6.25
C SER A 133 12.90 12.52 5.32
N PRO A 134 13.96 13.04 4.69
CA PRO A 134 14.88 12.19 3.92
C PRO A 134 15.52 11.05 4.72
N LYS A 135 15.60 11.14 6.05
CA LYS A 135 16.17 10.09 6.89
C LYS A 135 15.37 8.79 6.77
N GLU A 136 14.06 8.86 6.98
CA GLU A 136 13.18 7.69 6.94
C GLU A 136 13.08 7.10 5.54
N ILE A 137 13.09 7.96 4.50
CA ILE A 137 13.08 7.48 3.11
C ILE A 137 14.37 6.74 2.77
N ARG A 138 15.53 7.21 3.27
CA ARG A 138 16.81 6.51 3.06
C ARG A 138 16.86 5.14 3.72
N GLU A 139 16.21 4.98 4.86
CA GLU A 139 16.03 3.68 5.54
C GLU A 139 15.35 2.70 4.58
N VAL A 140 14.18 3.07 4.04
CA VAL A 140 13.44 2.25 3.07
C VAL A 140 14.22 1.99 1.78
N ILE A 141 14.96 2.98 1.26
CA ILE A 141 15.84 2.78 0.10
C ILE A 141 16.90 1.72 0.38
N GLY A 142 17.53 1.77 1.55
CA GLY A 142 18.52 0.80 1.98
C GLY A 142 17.92 -0.59 2.09
N THR A 143 16.82 -0.71 2.83
CA THR A 143 16.10 -1.96 3.04
C THR A 143 15.62 -2.58 1.72
N PHE A 144 15.02 -1.79 0.82
CA PHE A 144 14.60 -2.28 -0.50
C PHE A 144 15.80 -2.78 -1.31
N SER A 145 16.91 -2.03 -1.31
CA SER A 145 18.09 -2.40 -2.07
C SER A 145 18.73 -3.69 -1.57
N THR A 146 18.70 -3.94 -0.26
CA THR A 146 19.26 -5.13 0.40
C THR A 146 18.34 -6.35 0.31
N LYS A 147 17.03 -6.17 0.51
CA LYS A 147 16.07 -7.28 0.63
C LYS A 147 15.40 -7.67 -0.68
N VAL A 148 15.37 -6.80 -1.69
CA VAL A 148 14.72 -7.07 -2.98
C VAL A 148 15.78 -7.37 -4.04
N PRO A 149 15.91 -8.64 -4.49
CA PRO A 149 16.84 -9.02 -5.54
C PRO A 149 16.58 -8.26 -6.84
N ASN A 150 17.63 -7.99 -7.61
CA ASN A 150 17.54 -7.18 -8.83
C ASN A 150 16.47 -7.69 -9.84
N ASN A 151 16.33 -9.01 -9.98
CA ASN A 151 15.32 -9.63 -10.85
C ASN A 151 13.88 -9.48 -10.34
N GLN A 152 13.68 -9.13 -9.06
CA GLN A 152 12.36 -8.92 -8.45
C GLN A 152 11.97 -7.44 -8.33
N ARG A 153 12.92 -6.50 -8.52
CA ARG A 153 12.65 -5.06 -8.34
C ARG A 153 11.55 -4.52 -9.27
N LYS A 154 11.45 -5.05 -10.49
CA LYS A 154 10.38 -4.71 -11.46
C LYS A 154 9.01 -5.26 -11.07
N LYS A 155 8.96 -6.20 -10.13
CA LYS A 155 7.74 -6.85 -9.62
C LYS A 155 7.48 -6.48 -8.15
N SER A 156 8.17 -5.47 -7.62
CA SER A 156 8.10 -5.10 -6.21
C SER A 156 7.86 -3.60 -6.05
N ILE A 157 6.98 -3.24 -5.11
CA ILE A 157 6.69 -1.86 -4.73
C ILE A 157 7.00 -1.69 -3.25
N ALA A 158 7.74 -0.64 -2.91
CA ALA A 158 7.89 -0.20 -1.54
C ALA A 158 6.79 0.82 -1.19
N LEU A 159 6.29 0.74 0.04
CA LEU A 159 5.30 1.66 0.57
C LEU A 159 5.80 2.29 1.87
N ILE A 160 5.65 3.60 1.99
CA ILE A 160 5.86 4.33 3.25
C ILE A 160 4.51 4.84 3.72
N CYS A 161 4.08 4.40 4.89
CA CYS A 161 2.81 4.80 5.50
C CYS A 161 3.07 5.70 6.71
N SER A 162 2.44 6.88 6.75
CA SER A 162 2.52 7.78 7.91
C SER A 162 1.25 8.62 8.08
N PRO A 163 0.85 9.03 9.30
CA PRO A 163 -0.22 10.01 9.47
C PRO A 163 0.17 11.41 8.97
N HIS A 164 1.47 11.69 8.85
CA HIS A 164 1.99 13.02 8.53
C HIS A 164 2.53 13.13 7.12
N LEU A 165 2.47 14.35 6.58
CA LEU A 165 2.96 14.66 5.24
C LEU A 165 4.48 14.49 5.12
N LEU A 166 4.94 14.35 3.87
CA LEU A 166 6.35 14.48 3.51
C LEU A 166 6.84 15.92 3.72
N THR A 167 8.10 16.06 4.11
CA THR A 167 8.84 17.32 3.94
C THR A 167 9.10 17.60 2.45
N LYS A 168 9.35 18.86 2.08
CA LYS A 168 9.73 19.20 0.68
C LYS A 168 10.94 18.41 0.22
N SER A 169 11.95 18.27 1.08
CA SER A 169 13.15 17.48 0.81
C SER A 169 12.86 15.99 0.73
N GLY A 170 11.95 15.47 1.55
CA GLY A 170 11.49 14.08 1.47
C GLY A 170 10.79 13.79 0.14
N LEU A 171 9.88 14.68 -0.30
CA LEU A 171 9.22 14.56 -1.60
C LEU A 171 10.23 14.57 -2.77
N LYS A 172 11.25 15.45 -2.71
CA LYS A 172 12.34 15.45 -3.70
C LYS A 172 13.08 14.11 -3.73
N LEU A 173 13.40 13.55 -2.56
CA LEU A 173 14.10 12.27 -2.47
C LEU A 173 13.27 11.10 -3.01
N ILE A 174 11.97 11.03 -2.68
CA ILE A 174 11.08 9.99 -3.24
C ILE A 174 11.10 10.04 -4.76
N ASN A 175 11.05 11.24 -5.36
CA ASN A 175 11.07 11.41 -6.80
C ASN A 175 12.41 11.11 -7.47
N SER A 176 13.52 11.18 -6.73
CA SER A 176 14.85 10.82 -7.26
C SER A 176 15.19 9.33 -7.13
N THR A 177 14.35 8.53 -6.47
CA THR A 177 14.57 7.08 -6.36
C THR A 177 14.40 6.37 -7.69
N ASN A 178 15.06 5.21 -7.84
CA ASN A 178 15.09 4.42 -9.08
C ASN A 178 14.27 3.11 -9.00
N PHE A 179 13.33 3.03 -8.07
CA PHE A 179 12.42 1.90 -7.90
C PHE A 179 11.01 2.38 -7.58
N ALA A 180 10.01 1.51 -7.71
CA ALA A 180 8.62 1.87 -7.46
C ALA A 180 8.39 2.11 -5.96
N LEU A 181 8.09 3.36 -5.61
CA LEU A 181 7.87 3.82 -4.24
C LEU A 181 6.56 4.60 -4.16
N ILE A 182 5.72 4.21 -3.22
CA ILE A 182 4.44 4.85 -2.91
C ILE A 182 4.50 5.42 -1.49
N PHE A 183 4.01 6.64 -1.34
CA PHE A 183 3.76 7.24 -0.04
C PHE A 183 2.26 7.28 0.22
N LEU A 184 1.85 6.73 1.36
CA LEU A 184 0.46 6.73 1.82
C LEU A 184 0.35 7.54 3.10
N ARG A 185 -0.61 8.47 3.11
CA ARG A 185 -1.01 9.14 4.34
C ARG A 185 -2.20 8.41 4.95
N ILE A 186 -1.99 7.66 6.03
CA ILE A 186 -3.03 6.93 6.76
C ILE A 186 -3.07 7.47 8.18
N GLU A 187 -4.26 7.85 8.65
CA GLU A 187 -4.44 8.38 10.02
C GLU A 187 -4.10 7.34 11.08
N THR A 188 -3.75 7.82 12.27
CA THR A 188 -3.75 6.97 13.47
C THR A 188 -5.17 6.68 13.91
N MET A 189 -5.34 5.59 14.65
CA MET A 189 -6.61 5.31 15.32
C MET A 189 -6.91 6.42 16.33
N ARG A 190 -8.12 6.97 16.27
CA ARG A 190 -8.56 8.05 17.17
C ARG A 190 -9.00 7.46 18.49
N LEU A 191 -8.50 8.03 19.59
CA LEU A 191 -9.01 7.77 20.93
C LEU A 191 -10.25 8.66 21.17
N LEU A 192 -11.34 8.04 21.63
CA LEU A 192 -12.58 8.71 22.00
C LEU A 192 -12.51 9.18 23.47
N ASN A 193 -13.46 10.01 23.87
CA ASN A 193 -13.51 10.59 25.22
C ASN A 193 -13.66 9.55 26.33
N ASN A 194 -14.19 8.36 26.01
CA ASN A 194 -14.31 7.22 26.92
C ASN A 194 -13.06 6.32 26.93
N GLU A 195 -11.94 6.79 26.39
CA GLU A 195 -10.68 6.04 26.27
C GLU A 195 -10.76 4.78 25.39
N GLU A 196 -11.80 4.67 24.56
CA GLU A 196 -11.93 3.63 23.55
C GLU A 196 -11.40 4.11 22.21
N TYR A 197 -10.83 3.19 21.42
CA TYR A 197 -10.40 3.50 20.06
C TYR A 197 -11.55 3.39 19.06
N ASP A 198 -11.69 4.39 18.21
CA ASP A 198 -12.69 4.43 17.14
C ASP A 198 -12.29 3.58 15.93
N VAL A 199 -12.37 2.26 16.11
CA VAL A 199 -11.95 1.28 15.10
C VAL A 199 -12.74 1.40 13.80
N VAL A 200 -13.98 1.91 13.85
CA VAL A 200 -14.85 1.94 12.66
C VAL A 200 -14.65 3.19 11.82
N ASN A 201 -14.51 4.36 12.45
CA ASN A 201 -14.56 5.65 11.75
C ASN A 201 -13.22 6.38 11.67
N SER A 202 -12.16 5.84 12.28
CA SER A 202 -10.82 6.45 12.25
C SER A 202 -9.77 5.55 11.59
N GLY A 203 -8.54 6.06 11.45
CA GLY A 203 -7.46 5.31 10.82
C GLY A 203 -7.57 5.23 9.30
N LYS A 204 -8.07 6.28 8.64
CA LYS A 204 -8.42 6.24 7.22
C LYS A 204 -7.24 6.59 6.31
N LEU A 205 -7.22 6.01 5.12
CA LEU A 205 -6.40 6.49 4.01
C LEU A 205 -6.83 7.90 3.56
N LEU A 206 -5.94 8.87 3.68
CA LEU A 206 -6.16 10.27 3.33
C LEU A 206 -5.51 10.70 2.02
N ASN A 207 -4.34 10.15 1.71
CA ASN A 207 -3.60 10.55 0.53
C ASN A 207 -2.79 9.38 -0.03
N TYR A 208 -2.72 9.36 -1.35
CA TYR A 208 -2.00 8.38 -2.14
C TYR A 208 -1.05 9.11 -3.09
N TYR A 209 0.23 8.81 -3.00
CA TYR A 209 1.27 9.44 -3.82
C TYR A 209 2.23 8.40 -4.40
N GLU A 210 2.48 8.48 -5.71
CA GLU A 210 3.41 7.62 -6.44
C GLU A 210 4.60 8.44 -6.92
N ASN A 211 5.79 7.86 -6.88
CA ASN A 211 6.90 8.36 -7.69
C ASN A 211 6.75 7.94 -9.17
N ALA A 212 7.64 8.44 -10.04
CA ALA A 212 7.59 8.17 -11.47
C ALA A 212 7.64 6.66 -11.81
N TYR A 213 8.41 5.87 -11.06
CA TYR A 213 8.53 4.43 -11.28
C TYR A 213 7.26 3.67 -10.89
N ALA A 214 6.64 4.02 -9.75
CA ALA A 214 5.36 3.46 -9.33
C ALA A 214 4.25 3.85 -10.31
N SER A 215 4.19 5.12 -10.74
CA SER A 215 3.23 5.55 -11.75
C SER A 215 3.37 4.81 -13.08
N LYS A 216 4.61 4.57 -13.54
CA LYS A 216 4.83 3.78 -14.75
C LYS A 216 4.45 2.31 -14.58
N LEU A 217 4.75 1.73 -13.42
CA LEU A 217 4.39 0.34 -13.12
C LEU A 217 2.86 0.15 -13.03
N LEU A 218 2.15 1.16 -12.55
CA LEU A 218 0.70 1.12 -12.28
C LEU A 218 -0.16 1.80 -13.35
N GLU A 219 0.44 2.35 -14.42
CA GLU A 219 -0.21 3.20 -15.43
C GLU A 219 -1.50 2.59 -16.01
N ASN A 220 -1.50 1.27 -16.22
CA ASN A 220 -2.59 0.55 -16.87
C ASN A 220 -3.64 -0.04 -15.89
N TYR A 221 -3.53 0.26 -14.60
CA TYR A 221 -4.42 -0.28 -13.56
C TYR A 221 -5.36 0.76 -12.94
N ARG A 222 -5.27 2.03 -13.36
CA ARG A 222 -6.18 3.12 -12.96
C ARG A 222 -6.30 3.32 -11.44
N ILE A 223 -5.19 3.14 -10.72
CA ILE A 223 -5.17 3.20 -9.24
C ILE A 223 -5.50 4.60 -8.71
N LYS A 224 -5.05 5.65 -9.41
CA LYS A 224 -5.36 7.03 -9.04
C LYS A 224 -6.85 7.32 -9.15
N GLU A 225 -7.51 6.84 -10.20
CA GLU A 225 -8.95 6.95 -10.42
C GLU A 225 -9.72 6.12 -9.39
N TRP A 226 -9.27 4.88 -9.12
CA TRP A 226 -9.81 4.01 -8.09
C TRP A 226 -9.89 4.70 -6.73
N ILE A 227 -8.79 5.34 -6.31
CA ILE A 227 -8.73 6.10 -5.06
C ILE A 227 -9.60 7.37 -5.13
N LYS A 228 -9.51 8.14 -6.21
CA LYS A 228 -10.25 9.41 -6.38
C LYS A 228 -11.76 9.21 -6.33
N LEU A 229 -12.26 8.14 -6.95
CA LEU A 229 -13.69 7.80 -6.97
C LEU A 229 -14.16 7.04 -5.73
N SER A 230 -13.24 6.69 -4.82
CA SER A 230 -13.53 5.80 -3.69
C SER A 230 -14.22 4.50 -4.13
N ALA A 231 -13.80 3.95 -5.27
CA ALA A 231 -14.43 2.80 -5.92
C ALA A 231 -14.33 1.50 -5.11
N PHE A 232 -13.55 1.49 -4.04
CA PHE A 232 -13.53 0.46 -2.98
C PHE A 232 -14.77 0.48 -2.06
N SER A 233 -15.60 1.52 -2.12
CA SER A 233 -16.83 1.65 -1.30
C SER A 233 -18.12 1.34 -2.07
N ILE A 234 -18.01 1.11 -3.38
CA ILE A 234 -19.11 0.81 -4.32
C ILE A 234 -19.17 -0.70 -4.54
#